data_AF-A0AAV5ZKC2-F1
#
_entry.id   AF-A0AAV5ZKC2-F1
#
_cell.length_a   1.000
_cell.length_b   1.000
_cell.length_c   1.000
_cell.angle_alpha   90.00
_cell.angle_beta   90.00
_cell.angle_gamma   90.00
#
_symmetry.space_group_name_H-M   'P 1'
#
loop_
_entity.id
_entity.type
_entity.pdbx_description
1 polymer ?
#
loop_
_entity_poly.entity_id
_entity_poly.type
_entity_poly.pdbx_seq_one_letter_code
_entity_poly.pdbx_strand_id
1 'polypeptide(L)' 'MPPRGVKSRKRARQYKKVLKSIKGSRRYKGRQKEVAARIVNKTRRKKGETKSRRRRSRGQSHRKAA' A
#
# COMPACT_ATOMS: atom_id res chain seq x y z
N MET A 1 5.67 -12.64 -1.31
CA MET A 1 5.60 -11.33 -1.96
C MET A 1 5.02 -10.29 -1.02
N PRO A 2 5.57 -9.06 -0.94
CA PRO A 2 4.88 -7.94 -0.32
C PRO A 2 3.56 -7.65 -1.06
N PRO A 3 2.57 -6.97 -0.43
CA PRO A 3 1.29 -6.69 -1.07
C PRO A 3 1.47 -6.02 -2.43
N ARG A 4 0.64 -6.41 -3.40
CA ARG A 4 0.66 -5.88 -4.78
C ARG A 4 0.68 -4.34 -4.74
N GLY A 5 1.60 -3.74 -5.51
CA GLY A 5 1.76 -2.28 -5.58
C GLY A 5 2.71 -1.64 -4.56
N VAL A 6 3.37 -2.41 -3.69
CA VAL A 6 4.43 -1.90 -2.82
C VAL A 6 5.77 -1.87 -3.56
N LYS A 7 6.13 -0.70 -4.11
CA LYS A 7 7.43 -0.48 -4.78
C LYS A 7 8.57 -0.08 -3.83
N SER A 8 8.26 0.30 -2.59
CA SER A 8 9.26 0.77 -1.61
C SER A 8 9.98 -0.39 -0.89
N ARG A 9 11.33 -0.40 -0.94
CA ARG A 9 12.19 -1.35 -0.21
C ARG A 9 11.87 -1.38 1.30
N LYS A 10 11.57 -0.21 1.90
CA LYS A 10 11.20 -0.08 3.32
C LYS A 10 9.95 -0.88 3.67
N ARG A 11 8.92 -0.78 2.84
CA ARG A 11 7.63 -1.45 3.06
C ARG A 11 7.70 -2.95 2.77
N ALA A 12 8.53 -3.36 1.81
CA ALA A 12 8.85 -4.77 1.60
C ALA A 12 9.55 -5.41 2.82
N ARG A 13 10.53 -4.72 3.42
CA ARG A 13 11.19 -5.16 4.66
C ARG A 13 10.19 -5.25 5.83
N GLN A 14 9.33 -4.25 5.99
CA GLN A 14 8.29 -4.25 7.02
C GLN A 14 7.34 -5.45 6.87
N TYR A 15 6.88 -5.73 5.65
CA TYR A 15 6.03 -6.89 5.38
C TYR A 15 6.69 -8.20 5.82
N LYS A 16 7.96 -8.41 5.48
CA LYS A 16 8.71 -9.61 5.88
C LYS A 16 8.79 -9.76 7.40
N LYS A 17 9.09 -8.68 8.12
CA LYS A 17 9.16 -8.68 9.60
C LYS A 17 7.81 -9.03 10.23
N VAL A 18 6.73 -8.38 9.78
CA VAL A 18 5.36 -8.64 10.28
C VAL A 18 4.94 -10.08 9.99
N LEU A 19 5.22 -10.58 8.78
CA LEU A 19 4.90 -11.96 8.41
C LEU A 19 5.66 -12.97 9.29
N LYS A 20 6.94 -12.73 9.58
CA LYS A 20 7.74 -13.59 10.47
C LYS A 20 7.14 -13.64 11.88
N SER A 21 6.81 -12.47 12.43
CA SER A 21 6.18 -12.37 13.76
C SER A 21 4.82 -13.09 13.84
N ILE A 22 3.96 -12.90 12.84
CA ILE A 22 2.64 -13.55 12.78
C ILE A 22 2.75 -15.08 12.62
N LYS A 23 3.72 -15.56 11.84
CA LYS A 23 3.97 -17.00 11.71
C LYS A 23 4.41 -17.62 13.04
N GLY A 24 5.23 -16.91 13.82
CA GLY A 24 5.67 -17.35 15.15
C GLY A 24 4.54 -17.44 16.17
N SER A 25 3.55 -16.54 16.11
CA SER A 25 2.44 -16.55 17.08
C SER A 25 1.35 -17.60 16.80
N ARG A 26 1.37 -18.28 15.64
CA ARG A 26 0.37 -19.26 15.16
C ARG A 26 -1.11 -18.79 15.16
N ARG A 27 -1.40 -17.55 15.57
CA ARG A 27 -2.74 -16.99 15.80
C ARG A 27 -3.61 -16.84 14.55
N TYR A 28 -3.00 -16.81 13.37
CA TYR A 28 -3.68 -16.54 12.09
C TYR A 28 -3.37 -17.62 11.05
N LYS A 29 -3.60 -18.89 11.40
CA LYS A 29 -3.34 -20.04 10.52
C LYS A 29 -4.08 -19.87 9.18
N GLY A 30 -3.36 -19.96 8.06
CA GLY A 30 -3.89 -19.75 6.71
C GLY A 30 -4.00 -18.30 6.25
N ARG A 31 -4.10 -17.33 7.17
CA ARG A 31 -4.30 -15.89 6.86
C ARG A 31 -3.07 -15.01 7.09
N GLN A 32 -1.93 -15.58 7.47
CA GLN A 32 -0.76 -14.79 7.89
C GLN A 32 -0.30 -13.78 6.82
N LYS A 33 -0.33 -14.18 5.54
CA LYS A 33 0.05 -13.31 4.42
C LYS A 33 -0.92 -12.14 4.25
N GLU A 34 -2.22 -12.40 4.36
CA GLU A 34 -3.28 -11.40 4.24
C GLU A 34 -3.20 -10.38 5.39
N VAL A 35 -3.04 -10.85 6.62
CA VAL A 35 -2.93 -9.99 7.81
C VAL A 35 -1.68 -9.12 7.72
N ALA A 36 -0.53 -9.70 7.33
CA ALA A 36 0.70 -8.94 7.13
C ALA A 36 0.54 -7.86 6.04
N ALA A 37 -0.17 -8.17 4.95
CA ALA A 37 -0.47 -7.21 3.90
C ALA A 37 -1.37 -6.06 4.40
N ARG A 38 -2.45 -6.38 5.14
CA ARG A 38 -3.35 -5.37 5.74
C ARG A 38 -2.62 -4.43 6.70
N ILE A 39 -1.73 -4.94 7.53
CA ILE A 39 -0.94 -4.13 8.47
C ILE A 39 -0.06 -3.11 7.71
N VAL A 40 0.63 -3.57 6.66
CA VAL A 40 1.47 -2.69 5.84
C VAL A 40 0.62 -1.66 5.10
N ASN A 41 -0.50 -2.05 4.50
CA ASN A 41 -1.40 -1.12 3.82
C ASN A 41 -2.02 -0.08 4.79
N LYS A 42 -2.41 -0.50 6.00
CA LYS A 42 -2.87 0.42 7.06
C LYS A 42 -1.79 1.45 7.42
N THR A 43 -0.53 1.00 7.52
CA THR A 43 0.61 1.90 7.76
C THR A 43 0.82 2.88 6.61
N ARG A 44 0.78 2.41 5.36
CA ARG A 44 0.91 3.26 4.16
C ARG A 44 -0.19 4.32 4.12
N ARG A 45 -1.43 3.93 4.40
CA ARG A 45 -2.59 4.85 4.45
C ARG A 45 -2.42 5.92 5.52
N LYS A 46 -2.03 5.52 6.74
CA LYS A 46 -1.74 6.45 7.85
C LYS A 46 -0.62 7.44 7.49
N LYS A 47 0.40 6.99 6.76
CA LYS A 47 1.52 7.85 6.31
C LYS A 47 1.22 8.64 5.02
N GLY A 48 0.02 8.52 4.45
CA GLY A 48 -0.32 9.20 3.19
C GLY A 48 0.37 8.62 1.94
N GLU A 49 1.10 7.51 2.05
CA GLU A 49 1.82 6.88 0.92
C GLU A 49 0.91 6.21 -0.13
N THR A 50 -0.40 6.21 0.13
CA THR A 50 -1.44 5.74 -0.80
C THR A 50 -2.23 6.89 -1.43
N LYS A 51 -2.08 8.13 -0.95
CA LYS A 51 -2.71 9.29 -1.55
C LYS A 51 -1.93 9.61 -2.84
N SER A 52 -2.41 9.13 -3.98
CA SER A 52 -1.91 9.63 -5.26
C SER A 52 -2.12 11.15 -5.28
N ARG A 53 -1.11 11.93 -5.69
CA ARG A 53 -1.29 13.35 -6.01
C ARG A 53 -2.55 13.44 -6.90
N ARG A 54 -3.55 14.20 -6.43
CA ARG A 54 -4.81 14.46 -7.14
C ARG A 54 -4.43 14.75 -8.60
N ARG A 55 -4.90 13.92 -9.55
CA ARG A 55 -4.67 14.18 -10.98
C ARG A 55 -5.17 15.61 -11.23
N ARG A 56 -4.25 16.54 -11.53
CA ARG A 56 -4.64 17.87 -12.01
C ARG A 56 -5.55 17.63 -13.21
N SER A 57 -6.79 18.12 -13.13
CA SER A 57 -7.74 18.10 -14.22
C SER A 57 -7.13 18.79 -15.44
N ARG A 58 -6.55 18.01 -16.36
CA ARG A 58 -6.25 18.49 -17.71
C ARG A 58 -7.58 18.46 -18.45
N GLY A 59 -8.25 19.61 -18.53
CA GLY A 59 -9.55 19.69 -19.18
C GLY A 59 -10.27 21.02 -19.01
N GLN A 60 -9.62 22.14 -19.28
CA GLN A 60 -10.32 23.28 -19.87
C GLN A 60 -9.62 23.59 -21.19
N SER A 61 -10.16 22.97 -22.24
CA SER A 61 -9.82 23.29 -23.62
C SER A 61 -10.33 24.71 -23.88
N HIS A 62 -9.40 25.65 -24.07
CA HIS A 62 -9.71 26.94 -24.66
C HIS A 62 -10.14 26.70 -26.11
N ARG A 63 -11.44 26.53 -26.36
CA ARG A 63 -11.97 26.76 -27.71
C ARG A 63 -12.02 28.27 -27.92
N LYS A 64 -11.05 28.78 -28.70
CA LYS A 64 -11.18 30.06 -29.41
C LYS A 64 -12.47 30.02 -30.22
N ALA A 65 -13.39 30.94 -29.96
CA ALA A 65 -14.46 31.27 -30.90
C ALA A 65 -13.96 32.44 -31.76
N ALA A 66 -14.25 32.32 -33.06
CA ALA A 66 -13.84 33.21 -34.15
C ALA A 66 -14.54 34.56 -34.10
#